data_AF-A0A955PM29-F1
#
_entry.id   AF-A0A955PM29-F1
#
_cell.length_a   1.000
_cell.length_b   1.000
_cell.length_c   1.000
_cell.angle_alpha   90.00
_cell.angle_beta   90.00
_cell.angle_gamma   90.00
#
_symmetry.space_group_name_H-M   'P 1'
#
loop_
_entity.id
_entity.type
_entity.pdbx_description
1 polymer ?
#
loop_
_entity_poly.entity_id
_entity_poly.type
_entity_poly.pdbx_seq_one_letter_code
_entity_poly.pdbx_strand_id
1 'polypeptide(L)'
;EAGKEIPDEHKEVSAVMLKFKGPQDGMLMDQTINKQGKVATLAWPIGRVMMDLFNKIGWVTRVLTLVSYLVVLVAAASILVCLYNTSNERRRDFAFLRSLGARRRTIFSAIILESSIIALMGSLLGFVVYAIILGVTTLVIRSQTGVVLDIFSPHPILILAPIGMTVVGAISGIFPAIKAYTTDIASNLTPIS
;
A
#
# COMPACT_ATOMS: atom_id res chain seq x y z
N GLU A 1 42.18 28.73 27.62
CA GLU A 1 42.71 27.61 28.41
C GLU A 1 43.27 26.58 27.44
N ALA A 2 44.56 26.30 27.57
CA ALA A 2 45.34 25.49 26.64
C ALA A 2 44.86 24.03 26.62
N GLY A 3 44.81 23.45 25.42
CA GLY A 3 44.45 22.06 25.19
C GLY A 3 45.40 21.13 25.94
N LYS A 4 44.87 20.43 26.94
CA LYS A 4 45.52 19.26 27.54
C LYS A 4 45.67 18.20 26.45
N GLU A 5 46.90 17.84 26.14
CA GLU A 5 47.21 16.69 25.31
C GLU A 5 46.66 15.42 25.96
N ILE A 6 45.89 14.66 25.20
CA ILE A 6 45.29 13.40 25.64
C ILE A 6 46.42 12.36 25.76
N PRO A 7 46.56 11.65 26.91
CA PRO A 7 47.58 10.62 27.12
C PRO A 7 47.57 9.54 26.03
N ASP A 8 48.75 9.06 25.60
CA ASP A 8 48.90 8.16 24.46
C ASP A 8 48.21 6.79 24.62
N GLU A 9 47.90 6.36 25.84
CA GLU A 9 47.11 5.14 26.12
C GLU A 9 45.64 5.21 25.66
N HIS A 10 45.12 6.41 25.35
CA HIS A 10 43.72 6.61 24.96
C HIS A 10 43.52 7.11 23.51
N LYS A 11 44.58 7.14 22.69
CA LYS A 11 44.46 7.43 21.24
C LYS A 11 44.06 6.15 20.49
N GLU A 12 42.97 5.52 20.88
CA GLU A 12 42.40 4.41 20.14
C GLU A 12 41.67 4.96 18.90
N VAL A 13 42.28 4.77 17.73
CA VAL A 13 41.67 5.16 16.46
C VAL A 13 40.51 4.21 16.17
N SER A 14 39.29 4.62 16.45
CA SER A 14 38.10 3.78 16.29
C SER A 14 37.76 3.48 14.82
N ALA A 15 38.10 4.39 13.90
CA ALA A 15 37.85 4.20 12.47
C ALA A 15 38.84 4.98 11.59
N VAL A 16 39.27 4.36 10.50
CA VAL A 16 40.06 5.01 9.44
C VAL A 16 39.36 4.78 8.11
N MET A 17 39.06 5.87 7.40
CA MET A 17 38.45 5.78 6.06
C MET A 17 39.53 5.54 5.01
N LEU A 18 39.41 4.45 4.26
CA LEU A 18 40.33 4.08 3.19
C LEU A 18 39.61 4.19 1.84
N LYS A 19 40.17 4.98 0.92
CA LYS A 19 39.70 5.09 -0.46
C LYS A 19 40.62 4.29 -1.38
N PHE A 20 40.13 3.16 -1.88
CA PHE A 20 40.87 2.31 -2.81
C PHE A 20 40.90 2.90 -4.23
N LYS A 21 42.01 2.71 -4.96
CA LYS A 21 42.13 3.12 -6.37
C LYS A 21 41.44 2.12 -7.31
N GLY A 22 41.50 0.82 -6.98
CA GLY A 22 40.83 -0.24 -7.73
C GLY A 22 40.05 -1.22 -6.84
N PRO A 23 39.05 -1.94 -7.38
CA PRO A 23 38.31 -2.98 -6.65
C PRO A 23 39.18 -4.14 -6.16
N GLN A 24 40.30 -4.41 -6.85
CA GLN A 24 41.25 -5.47 -6.49
C GLN A 24 42.01 -5.17 -5.20
N ASP A 25 42.39 -3.91 -4.97
CA ASP A 25 43.10 -3.47 -3.76
C ASP A 25 42.24 -3.69 -2.50
N GLY A 26 40.93 -3.43 -2.61
CA GLY A 26 39.98 -3.66 -1.53
C GLY A 26 39.79 -5.15 -1.21
N MET A 27 39.81 -6.02 -2.24
CA MET A 27 39.68 -7.46 -2.06
C MET A 27 40.92 -8.08 -1.39
N LEU A 28 42.11 -7.64 -1.78
CA LEU A 28 43.36 -8.08 -1.17
C LEU A 28 43.43 -7.65 0.29
N MET A 29 43.07 -6.40 0.58
CA MET A 29 43.07 -5.89 1.94
C MET A 29 42.00 -6.56 2.83
N ASP A 30 40.83 -6.90 2.28
CA ASP A 30 39.80 -7.68 2.98
C ASP A 30 40.33 -9.05 3.42
N GLN A 31 41.05 -9.76 2.54
CA GLN A 31 41.63 -11.05 2.90
C GLN A 31 42.69 -10.94 3.99
N THR A 32 43.58 -9.96 3.90
CA THR A 32 44.66 -9.78 4.88
C THR A 32 44.12 -9.31 6.23
N ILE A 33 43.16 -8.39 6.26
CA ILE A 33 42.64 -7.81 7.50
C ILE A 33 41.54 -8.68 8.12
N ASN A 34 40.48 -9.03 7.38
CA ASN A 34 39.33 -9.74 7.94
C ASN A 34 39.53 -11.24 8.09
N LYS A 35 40.33 -11.88 7.22
CA LYS A 35 40.52 -13.34 7.26
C LYS A 35 41.82 -13.78 7.93
N GLN A 36 42.85 -12.94 7.91
CA GLN A 36 44.16 -13.27 8.52
C GLN A 36 44.47 -12.41 9.76
N GLY A 37 43.92 -11.20 9.86
CA GLY A 37 44.09 -10.30 11.00
C GLY A 37 43.07 -10.55 12.13
N LYS A 38 43.44 -10.16 13.36
CA LYS A 38 42.57 -10.21 14.56
C LYS A 38 42.28 -8.85 15.19
N VAL A 39 42.94 -7.78 14.71
CA VAL A 39 43.00 -6.48 15.41
C VAL A 39 42.08 -5.43 14.78
N ALA A 40 41.73 -5.57 13.50
CA ALA A 40 40.88 -4.62 12.79
C ALA A 40 39.88 -5.35 11.89
N THR A 41 38.75 -4.72 11.63
CA THR A 41 37.75 -5.20 10.67
C THR A 41 37.63 -4.20 9.52
N LEU A 42 37.73 -4.70 8.29
CA LEU A 42 37.55 -3.91 7.09
C LEU A 42 36.09 -3.98 6.65
N ALA A 43 35.38 -2.85 6.66
CA ALA A 43 34.01 -2.74 6.16
C ALA A 43 33.99 -2.60 4.63
N TRP A 44 34.33 -3.67 3.91
CA TRP A 44 34.36 -3.72 2.44
C TRP A 44 33.70 -5.00 1.92
N PRO A 45 32.99 -4.99 0.77
CA PRO A 45 32.67 -3.87 -0.10
C PRO A 45 31.32 -3.23 0.25
N ILE A 46 31.33 -1.94 0.58
CA ILE A 46 30.11 -1.17 0.94
C ILE A 46 29.08 -1.23 -0.20
N GLY A 47 29.51 -1.11 -1.46
CA GLY A 47 28.60 -1.16 -2.61
C GLY A 47 27.84 -2.47 -2.74
N ARG A 48 28.48 -3.62 -2.48
CA ARG A 48 27.82 -4.93 -2.51
C ARG A 48 26.84 -5.08 -1.35
N VAL A 49 27.26 -4.70 -0.13
CA VAL A 49 26.40 -4.79 1.06
C VAL A 49 25.16 -3.91 0.91
N MET A 50 25.31 -2.69 0.36
CA MET A 50 24.18 -1.81 0.07
C MET A 50 23.26 -2.41 -1.00
N MET A 51 23.83 -2.98 -2.08
CA MET A 51 23.04 -3.67 -3.11
C MET A 51 22.26 -4.86 -2.54
N ASP A 52 22.88 -5.66 -1.68
CA ASP A 52 22.23 -6.79 -1.02
C ASP A 52 21.11 -6.33 -0.08
N LEU A 53 21.32 -5.24 0.67
CA LEU A 53 20.29 -4.63 1.51
C LEU A 53 19.10 -4.15 0.68
N PHE A 54 19.34 -3.40 -0.40
CA PHE A 54 18.27 -2.92 -1.28
C PHE A 54 17.55 -4.06 -2.00
N ASN A 55 18.26 -5.12 -2.39
CA ASN A 55 17.64 -6.32 -2.97
C ASN A 55 16.71 -7.03 -1.97
N LYS A 56 17.12 -7.14 -0.70
CA LYS A 56 16.29 -7.71 0.37
C LYS A 56 15.05 -6.85 0.64
N ILE A 57 15.20 -5.53 0.72
CA ILE A 57 14.07 -4.60 0.89
C ILE A 57 13.12 -4.70 -0.31
N GLY A 58 13.66 -4.73 -1.53
CA GLY A 58 12.87 -4.83 -2.75
C GLY A 58 12.01 -6.09 -2.85
N TRP A 59 12.48 -7.22 -2.31
CA TRP A 59 11.65 -8.43 -2.17
C TRP A 59 10.46 -8.17 -1.22
N VAL A 60 10.71 -7.61 -0.04
CA VAL A 60 9.67 -7.33 0.96
C VAL A 60 8.61 -6.41 0.38
N THR A 61 9.02 -5.34 -0.32
CA THR A 61 8.08 -4.44 -1.01
C THR A 61 7.23 -5.19 -2.02
N ARG A 62 7.80 -6.08 -2.85
CA ARG A 62 7.03 -6.88 -3.83
C ARG A 62 5.97 -7.76 -3.16
N VAL A 63 6.32 -8.42 -2.06
CA VAL A 63 5.36 -9.26 -1.31
C VAL A 63 4.23 -8.40 -0.76
N LEU A 64 4.53 -7.26 -0.14
CA LEU A 64 3.51 -6.33 0.37
C LEU A 64 2.62 -5.77 -0.74
N THR A 65 3.17 -5.45 -1.91
CA THR A 65 2.40 -5.03 -3.08
C THR A 65 1.45 -6.14 -3.56
N LEU A 66 1.90 -7.40 -3.59
CA LEU A 66 1.06 -8.53 -3.97
C LEU A 66 -0.09 -8.73 -2.97
N VAL A 67 0.20 -8.66 -1.67
CA VAL A 67 -0.82 -8.72 -0.62
C VAL A 67 -1.81 -7.57 -0.78
N SER A 68 -1.36 -6.35 -1.08
CA SER A 68 -2.23 -5.21 -1.34
C SER A 68 -3.20 -5.48 -2.50
N TYR A 69 -2.72 -6.04 -3.62
CA TYR A 69 -3.61 -6.42 -4.73
C TYR A 69 -4.64 -7.48 -4.34
N LEU A 70 -4.26 -8.48 -3.52
CA LEU A 70 -5.21 -9.48 -3.01
C LEU A 70 -6.28 -8.84 -2.12
N VAL A 71 -5.89 -7.92 -1.24
CA VAL A 71 -6.86 -7.20 -0.38
C VAL A 71 -7.83 -6.39 -1.24
N VAL A 72 -7.36 -5.70 -2.29
CA VAL A 72 -8.23 -4.98 -3.22
C VAL A 72 -9.20 -5.92 -3.93
N LEU A 73 -8.74 -7.10 -4.36
CA LEU A 73 -9.58 -8.11 -4.99
C LEU A 73 -10.68 -8.61 -4.04
N VAL A 74 -10.32 -8.93 -2.79
CA VAL A 74 -11.28 -9.37 -1.76
C VAL A 74 -12.28 -8.27 -1.42
N ALA A 75 -11.85 -7.01 -1.37
CA ALA A 75 -12.73 -5.86 -1.16
C ALA A 75 -13.71 -5.69 -2.32
N ALA A 76 -13.24 -5.79 -3.56
CA ALA A 76 -14.07 -5.73 -4.77
C ALA A 76 -15.14 -6.84 -4.78
N ALA A 77 -14.74 -8.07 -4.45
CA ALA A 77 -15.66 -9.20 -4.34
C ALA A 77 -16.71 -8.99 -3.23
N SER A 78 -16.30 -8.44 -2.08
CA SER A 78 -17.21 -8.10 -0.97
C SER A 78 -18.26 -7.08 -1.40
N ILE A 79 -17.86 -6.01 -2.11
CA ILE A 79 -18.79 -5.00 -2.64
C ILE A 79 -19.76 -5.65 -3.63
N LEU A 80 -19.26 -6.48 -4.55
CA LEU A 80 -20.09 -7.19 -5.53
C LEU A 80 -21.15 -8.04 -4.85
N VAL A 81 -20.77 -8.87 -3.86
CA VAL A 81 -21.70 -9.76 -3.15
C VAL A 81 -22.73 -8.97 -2.36
N CYS A 82 -22.30 -7.90 -1.68
CA CYS A 82 -23.19 -7.02 -0.93
C CYS A 82 -24.25 -6.39 -1.85
N LEU A 83 -23.83 -5.75 -2.95
CA LEU A 83 -24.74 -5.12 -3.91
C LEU A 83 -25.63 -6.13 -4.61
N TYR A 84 -25.11 -7.32 -4.89
CA TYR A 84 -25.91 -8.39 -5.47
C TYR A 84 -27.09 -8.77 -4.56
N ASN A 85 -26.83 -8.96 -3.27
CA ASN A 85 -27.87 -9.28 -2.28
C ASN A 85 -28.86 -8.13 -2.14
N THR A 86 -28.38 -6.90 -1.91
CA THR A 86 -29.23 -5.72 -1.75
C THR A 86 -30.07 -5.42 -3.00
N SER A 87 -29.51 -5.62 -4.20
CA SER A 87 -30.26 -5.45 -5.45
C SER A 87 -31.35 -6.50 -5.62
N ASN A 88 -31.16 -7.72 -5.10
CA ASN A 88 -32.16 -8.77 -5.17
C ASN A 88 -33.32 -8.52 -4.19
N GLU A 89 -33.03 -7.99 -3.00
CA GLU A 89 -34.03 -7.57 -2.02
C GLU A 89 -34.88 -6.39 -2.53
N ARG A 90 -34.23 -5.39 -3.16
CA ARG A 90 -34.88 -4.19 -3.70
C ARG A 90 -35.52 -4.38 -5.08
N ARG A 91 -35.61 -5.63 -5.56
CA ARG A 91 -36.16 -5.98 -6.89
C ARG A 91 -37.61 -5.53 -7.06
N ARG A 92 -38.45 -5.64 -6.02
CA ARG A 92 -39.85 -5.19 -6.06
C ARG A 92 -39.96 -3.66 -6.17
N ASP A 93 -39.10 -2.93 -5.48
CA ASP A 93 -39.06 -1.45 -5.56
C ASP A 93 -38.66 -0.99 -6.96
N PHE A 94 -37.68 -1.66 -7.59
CA PHE A 94 -37.29 -1.37 -8.97
C PHE A 94 -38.39 -1.70 -9.98
N ALA A 95 -39.16 -2.77 -9.75
CA ALA A 95 -40.33 -3.08 -10.57
C ALA A 95 -41.41 -2.00 -10.46
N PHE A 96 -41.66 -1.49 -9.25
CA PHE A 96 -42.57 -0.37 -8.99
C PHE A 96 -42.10 0.95 -9.63
N LEU A 97 -40.81 1.27 -9.53
CA LEU A 97 -40.26 2.45 -10.22
C LEU A 97 -40.40 2.34 -11.75
N ARG A 98 -40.24 1.14 -12.31
CA ARG A 98 -40.42 0.89 -13.75
C ARG A 98 -41.89 1.01 -14.19
N SER A 99 -42.86 0.66 -13.35
CA SER A 99 -44.28 0.87 -13.67
C SER A 99 -44.67 2.36 -13.68
N LEU A 100 -43.96 3.18 -12.90
CA LEU A 100 -44.05 4.65 -12.94
C LEU A 100 -43.27 5.30 -14.10
N GLY A 101 -42.65 4.51 -14.98
CA GLY A 101 -41.96 5.00 -16.18
C GLY A 101 -40.43 5.16 -16.05
N ALA A 102 -39.81 4.70 -14.96
CA ALA A 102 -38.35 4.74 -14.83
C ALA A 102 -37.67 3.86 -15.91
N ARG A 103 -36.69 4.43 -16.60
CA ARG A 103 -35.91 3.71 -17.63
C ARG A 103 -34.94 2.73 -16.97
N ARG A 104 -34.65 1.61 -17.63
CA ARG A 104 -33.67 0.61 -17.15
C ARG A 104 -32.27 1.21 -16.91
N ARG A 105 -31.91 2.26 -17.67
CA ARG A 105 -30.64 3.00 -17.47
C ARG A 105 -30.58 3.72 -16.12
N THR A 106 -31.71 4.19 -15.59
CA THR A 106 -31.78 4.87 -14.29
C THR A 106 -31.43 3.93 -13.14
N ILE A 107 -31.93 2.69 -13.19
CA ILE A 107 -31.60 1.66 -12.20
C ILE A 107 -30.12 1.28 -12.29
N PHE A 108 -29.62 1.09 -13.52
CA PHE A 108 -28.20 0.78 -13.75
C PHE A 108 -27.28 1.88 -13.21
N SER A 109 -27.56 3.15 -13.52
CA SER A 109 -26.77 4.28 -13.01
C SER A 109 -26.88 4.42 -11.49
N ALA A 110 -28.04 4.12 -10.90
CA ALA A 110 -28.22 4.17 -9.45
C ALA A 110 -27.33 3.14 -8.74
N ILE A 111 -27.27 1.90 -9.23
CA ILE A 111 -26.43 0.84 -8.63
C ILE A 111 -24.94 1.16 -8.79
N ILE A 112 -24.51 1.66 -9.95
CA ILE A 112 -23.12 2.08 -10.14
C ILE A 112 -22.78 3.23 -9.19
N LEU A 113 -23.66 4.21 -9.05
CA LEU A 113 -23.45 5.35 -8.18
C LEU A 113 -23.40 4.93 -6.70
N GLU A 114 -24.26 3.99 -6.28
CA GLU A 114 -24.22 3.38 -4.94
C GLU A 114 -22.87 2.71 -4.67
N SER A 115 -22.41 1.85 -5.60
CA SER A 115 -21.09 1.19 -5.49
C SER A 115 -19.92 2.17 -5.46
N SER A 116 -20.01 3.24 -6.25
CA SER A 116 -18.97 4.26 -6.35
C SER A 116 -18.89 5.10 -5.07
N ILE A 117 -20.03 5.46 -4.49
CA ILE A 117 -20.09 6.20 -3.22
C ILE A 117 -19.54 5.33 -2.08
N ILE A 118 -19.91 4.06 -2.00
CA ILE A 118 -19.39 3.13 -0.99
C ILE A 118 -17.87 3.05 -1.08
N ALA A 119 -17.32 2.89 -2.29
CA ALA A 119 -15.88 2.82 -2.50
C ALA A 119 -15.16 4.15 -2.20
N LEU A 120 -15.75 5.28 -2.58
CA LEU A 120 -15.21 6.61 -2.30
C LEU A 120 -15.17 6.89 -0.79
N MET A 121 -16.25 6.60 -0.07
CA MET A 121 -16.31 6.76 1.38
C MET A 121 -15.33 5.81 2.08
N GLY A 122 -15.27 4.55 1.66
CA GLY A 122 -14.31 3.59 2.19
C GLY A 122 -12.87 4.03 1.97
N SER A 123 -12.56 4.57 0.78
CA SER A 123 -11.24 5.11 0.48
C SER A 123 -10.90 6.34 1.33
N LEU A 124 -11.85 7.26 1.52
CA LEU A 124 -11.62 8.46 2.34
C LEU A 124 -11.35 8.07 3.80
N LEU A 125 -12.17 7.16 4.35
CA LEU A 125 -11.95 6.62 5.70
C LEU A 125 -10.62 5.87 5.81
N GLY A 126 -10.25 5.09 4.79
CA GLY A 126 -8.96 4.41 4.73
C GLY A 126 -7.79 5.38 4.78
N PHE A 127 -7.89 6.54 4.12
CA PHE A 127 -6.87 7.60 4.17
C PHE A 127 -6.77 8.25 5.54
N VAL A 128 -7.89 8.45 6.24
CA VAL A 128 -7.89 8.93 7.62
C VAL A 128 -7.19 7.94 8.53
N VAL A 129 -7.50 6.64 8.41
CA VAL A 129 -6.84 5.57 9.17
C VAL A 129 -5.34 5.51 8.85
N TYR A 130 -4.96 5.60 7.58
CA TYR A 130 -3.57 5.69 7.13
C TYR A 130 -2.82 6.87 7.78
N ALA A 131 -3.42 8.07 7.78
CA ALA A 131 -2.81 9.27 8.37
C ALA A 131 -2.60 9.11 9.88
N ILE A 132 -3.56 8.50 10.59
CA ILE A 132 -3.44 8.24 12.03
C ILE A 132 -2.31 7.23 12.30
N ILE A 133 -2.32 6.09 11.61
CA ILE A 133 -1.32 5.02 11.81
C ILE A 133 0.09 5.55 11.54
N LEU A 134 0.31 6.22 10.40
CA LEU A 134 1.64 6.74 10.08
C LEU A 134 2.04 7.94 10.93
N GLY A 135 1.09 8.77 11.36
CA GLY A 135 1.33 9.85 12.31
C GLY A 135 1.92 9.31 13.62
N VAL A 136 1.28 8.29 14.20
CA VAL A 136 1.77 7.61 15.41
C VAL A 136 3.09 6.89 15.15
N THR A 137 3.21 6.18 14.04
CA THR A 137 4.42 5.42 13.69
C THR A 137 5.64 6.34 13.55
N THR A 138 5.48 7.51 12.93
CA THR A 138 6.56 8.49 12.75
C THR A 138 7.06 9.02 14.10
N LEU A 139 6.16 9.25 15.06
CA LEU A 139 6.54 9.68 16.41
C LEU A 139 7.40 8.62 17.13
N VAL A 140 7.02 7.34 17.01
CA VAL A 140 7.73 6.21 17.62
C VAL A 140 9.09 5.97 16.95
N ILE A 141 9.15 6.03 15.61
CA ILE A 141 10.40 5.84 14.87
C ILE A 141 11.36 6.98 15.17
N ARG A 142 10.88 8.22 15.21
CA ARG A 142 11.70 9.39 15.51
C ARG A 142 12.32 9.31 16.91
N SER A 143 11.58 8.80 17.90
CA SER A 143 12.12 8.66 19.26
C SER A 143 13.16 7.54 19.41
N GLN A 144 13.02 6.44 18.65
CA GLN A 144 13.94 5.30 18.75
C GLN A 144 15.17 5.39 17.83
N THR A 145 15.00 5.96 16.64
CA THR A 145 16.03 5.92 15.58
C THR A 145 16.51 7.29 15.13
N GLY A 146 15.85 8.37 15.55
CA GLY A 146 16.15 9.74 15.10
C GLY A 146 15.76 10.01 13.64
N VAL A 147 15.23 9.04 12.91
CA VAL A 147 14.82 9.17 11.51
C VAL A 147 13.52 9.97 11.43
N VAL A 148 13.52 11.03 10.63
CA VAL A 148 12.32 11.82 10.31
C VAL A 148 11.70 11.26 9.03
N LEU A 149 10.49 10.70 9.14
CA LEU A 149 9.70 10.28 8.00
C LEU A 149 8.74 11.40 7.60
N ASP A 150 8.78 11.81 6.34
CA ASP A 150 7.83 12.78 5.80
C ASP A 150 6.62 12.05 5.20
N ILE A 151 5.56 11.99 5.99
CA ILE A 151 4.35 11.21 5.72
C ILE A 151 3.51 11.84 4.60
N PHE A 152 3.62 13.16 4.45
CA PHE A 152 2.85 13.97 3.50
C PHE A 152 3.70 14.41 2.30
N SER A 153 4.87 13.79 2.11
CA SER A 153 5.64 13.97 0.89
C SER A 153 4.74 13.67 -0.33
N PRO A 154 4.63 14.59 -1.30
CA PRO A 154 3.69 14.45 -2.42
C PRO A 154 4.09 13.27 -3.31
N HIS A 155 3.57 12.10 -2.99
CA HIS A 155 3.75 10.88 -3.77
C HIS A 155 2.50 10.66 -4.65
N PRO A 156 2.65 10.37 -5.96
CA PRO A 156 1.51 10.14 -6.86
C PRO A 156 0.50 9.09 -6.37
N ILE A 157 0.95 8.16 -5.53
CA ILE A 157 0.13 7.07 -5.01
C ILE A 157 -0.95 7.58 -4.05
N LEU A 158 -0.73 8.70 -3.36
CA LEU A 158 -1.70 9.30 -2.46
C LEU A 158 -2.94 9.82 -3.20
N ILE A 159 -2.81 10.14 -4.49
CA ILE A 159 -3.92 10.58 -5.35
C ILE A 159 -4.43 9.43 -6.22
N LEU A 160 -3.53 8.59 -6.74
CA LEU A 160 -3.89 7.46 -7.60
C LEU A 160 -4.63 6.35 -6.85
N ALA A 161 -4.27 6.06 -5.60
CA ALA A 161 -4.92 5.03 -4.80
C ALA A 161 -6.42 5.29 -4.59
N PRO A 162 -6.89 6.47 -4.13
CA PRO A 162 -8.31 6.70 -3.91
C PRO A 162 -9.12 6.71 -5.20
N ILE A 163 -8.55 7.25 -6.29
CA ILE A 163 -9.15 7.18 -7.63
C ILE A 163 -9.26 5.71 -8.07
N GLY A 164 -8.18 4.95 -7.94
CA GLY A 164 -8.14 3.52 -8.29
C GLY A 164 -9.17 2.70 -7.50
N MET A 165 -9.28 2.91 -6.19
CA MET A 165 -10.27 2.23 -5.35
C MET A 165 -11.71 2.56 -5.75
N THR A 166 -11.98 3.84 -6.06
CA THR A 166 -13.30 4.26 -6.54
C THR A 166 -13.65 3.61 -7.88
N VAL A 167 -12.69 3.54 -8.80
CA VAL A 167 -12.85 2.87 -10.11
C VAL A 167 -13.10 1.37 -9.92
N VAL A 168 -12.34 0.70 -9.06
CA VAL A 168 -12.54 -0.72 -8.75
C VAL A 168 -13.92 -0.97 -8.14
N GLY A 169 -14.38 -0.09 -7.24
CA GLY A 169 -15.73 -0.13 -6.68
C GLY A 169 -16.82 0.01 -7.75
N ALA A 170 -16.68 0.99 -8.63
CA ALA A 170 -17.59 1.22 -9.75
C ALA A 170 -17.66 0.01 -10.69
N ILE A 171 -16.50 -0.60 -11.01
CA ILE A 171 -16.42 -1.81 -11.84
C ILE A 171 -17.10 -2.99 -11.14
N SER A 172 -16.92 -3.13 -9.84
CA SER A 172 -17.56 -4.19 -9.04
C SER A 172 -19.09 -4.10 -9.08
N GLY A 173 -19.65 -2.89 -9.19
CA GLY A 173 -21.08 -2.63 -9.33
C GLY A 173 -21.67 -2.96 -10.71
N ILE A 174 -20.85 -3.14 -11.75
CA ILE A 174 -21.34 -3.41 -13.12
C ILE A 174 -22.09 -4.74 -13.18
N PHE A 175 -21.55 -5.80 -12.57
CA PHE A 175 -22.16 -7.13 -12.59
C PHE A 175 -23.57 -7.17 -11.98
N PRO A 176 -23.78 -6.72 -10.72
CA PRO A 176 -25.12 -6.66 -10.14
C PRO A 176 -26.03 -5.70 -10.91
N ALA A 177 -25.52 -4.59 -11.44
CA ALA A 177 -26.31 -3.65 -12.22
C ALA A 177 -26.85 -4.25 -13.54
N ILE A 178 -26.04 -5.05 -14.25
CA ILE A 178 -26.50 -5.78 -15.45
C ILE A 178 -27.57 -6.80 -15.07
N LYS A 179 -27.37 -7.54 -13.98
CA LYS A 179 -28.34 -8.54 -13.53
C LYS A 179 -29.67 -7.92 -13.11
N ALA A 180 -29.65 -6.77 -12.43
CA ALA A 180 -30.84 -5.98 -12.13
C ALA A 180 -31.53 -5.46 -13.40
N TYR A 181 -30.75 -5.09 -14.43
CA TYR A 181 -31.27 -4.61 -15.71
C TYR A 181 -32.05 -5.68 -16.49
N THR A 182 -31.57 -6.93 -16.51
CA THR A 182 -32.16 -8.04 -17.28
C THR A 182 -33.36 -8.70 -16.59
N THR A 183 -33.64 -8.30 -15.36
CA THR A 183 -34.68 -8.89 -14.55
C THR A 183 -36.08 -8.50 -15.05
N ASP A 184 -36.91 -9.49 -15.36
CA ASP A 184 -38.24 -9.29 -15.95
C ASP A 184 -39.28 -8.83 -14.91
N ILE A 185 -40.11 -7.86 -15.28
CA ILE A 185 -41.09 -7.21 -14.38
C ILE A 185 -42.31 -8.11 -14.20
N ALA A 186 -42.77 -8.75 -15.28
CA ALA A 186 -44.03 -9.48 -15.31
C ALA A 186 -44.04 -10.69 -14.36
N SER A 187 -42.90 -11.38 -14.21
CA SER A 187 -42.79 -12.55 -13.33
C SER A 187 -42.73 -12.20 -11.84
N ASN A 188 -42.53 -10.94 -11.46
CA ASN A 188 -42.37 -10.52 -10.05
C ASN A 188 -43.61 -9.84 -9.48
N LEU A 189 -44.64 -9.63 -10.30
CA LEU A 189 -45.91 -9.04 -9.88
C LEU A 189 -47.01 -10.09 -9.70
N THR A 190 -46.79 -11.33 -10.12
CA THR A 190 -47.70 -12.44 -9.85
C THR A 190 -47.54 -12.89 -8.40
N PRO A 191 -48.60 -12.83 -7.55
CA PRO A 191 -48.52 -13.32 -6.19
C PRO A 191 -48.21 -14.81 -6.21
N ILE A 192 -47.28 -15.22 -5.35
CA ILE A 192 -46.95 -16.63 -5.12
C ILE A 192 -48.14 -17.19 -4.34
N SER A 193 -49.05 -17.88 -5.02
CA SER A 193 -50.11 -18.69 -4.41
C SER A 193 -49.52 -19.97 -3.83
#